data_AF-H3B0M5-F1
#
_entry.id   AF-H3B0M5-F1
#
_cell.length_a   1.000
_cell.length_b   1.000
_cell.length_c   1.000
_cell.angle_alpha   90.00
_cell.angle_beta   90.00
_cell.angle_gamma   90.00
#
_symmetry.space_group_name_H-M   'P 1'
#
loop_
_entity.id
_entity.type
_entity.pdbx_description
1 polymer ?
#
loop_
_entity_poly.entity_id
_entity_poly.type
_entity_poly.pdbx_seq_one_letter_code
_entity_poly.pdbx_strand_id
1 'polypeptide(L)'
;SEKHNTSPDQQNKVVSAKRKFHVTTCQCMKKKFPYNDPVLLHAEVANIKRREQVSFQSVEYFVNQFPALLPTCENTPEQLDELQNEFFLYQVDSEIDTMSVHRIDHAWVILNKKYKVSSDAMLGILVILHSNADCDRVFSIVTKNQTAFCSNMSLQLLESLLIKKINNHGVCYEQKHLEDLLKAAKKATYAALHDD
;
A
#
# COMPACT_ATOMS: atom_id res chain seq x y z
N SER A 1 -32.27 -27.50 24.90
CA SER A 1 -31.03 -26.71 25.09
C SER A 1 -29.92 -27.68 25.45
N GLU A 2 -29.36 -28.38 24.45
CA GLU A 2 -28.31 -29.38 24.68
C GLU A 2 -26.95 -28.69 24.79
N LYS A 3 -26.44 -28.59 26.01
CA LYS A 3 -25.04 -28.26 26.25
C LYS A 3 -24.21 -29.53 26.03
N HIS A 4 -23.52 -29.61 24.89
CA HIS A 4 -22.49 -30.62 24.68
C HIS A 4 -21.35 -30.40 25.70
N ASN A 5 -21.38 -31.15 26.80
CA ASN A 5 -20.25 -31.25 27.72
C ASN A 5 -19.12 -32.02 27.04
N THR A 6 -18.14 -31.30 26.53
CA THR A 6 -16.89 -31.87 26.01
C THR A 6 -15.95 -32.19 27.18
N SER A 7 -15.44 -33.42 27.22
CA SER A 7 -14.48 -33.88 28.24
C SER A 7 -13.23 -32.96 28.29
N PRO A 8 -12.64 -32.73 29.48
CA PRO A 8 -11.41 -31.93 29.64
C PRO A 8 -10.29 -32.35 28.69
N ASP A 9 -10.18 -33.64 28.40
CA ASP A 9 -9.19 -34.18 27.45
C ASP A 9 -9.45 -33.77 26.00
N GLN A 10 -10.72 -33.64 25.61
CA GLN A 10 -11.07 -33.17 24.28
C GLN A 10 -10.83 -31.66 24.14
N GLN A 11 -11.08 -30.88 25.20
CA GLN A 11 -10.76 -29.46 25.23
C GLN A 11 -9.25 -29.22 25.13
N ASN A 12 -8.44 -29.99 25.86
CA ASN A 12 -6.98 -29.92 25.79
C ASN A 12 -6.43 -30.29 24.40
N LYS A 13 -7.00 -31.32 23.75
CA LYS A 13 -6.64 -31.69 22.37
C LYS A 13 -6.95 -30.57 21.38
N VAL A 14 -8.11 -29.93 21.49
CA VAL A 14 -8.50 -28.81 20.61
C VAL A 14 -7.59 -27.59 20.84
N VAL A 15 -7.27 -27.24 22.08
CA VAL A 15 -6.35 -26.14 22.40
C VAL A 15 -4.94 -26.41 21.87
N SER A 16 -4.44 -27.64 22.05
CA SER A 16 -3.14 -28.07 21.51
C SER A 16 -3.11 -28.03 19.98
N ALA A 17 -4.16 -28.49 19.32
CA ALA A 17 -4.29 -28.43 17.86
C ALA A 17 -4.30 -27.00 17.34
N LYS A 18 -5.07 -26.09 17.96
CA LYS A 18 -5.07 -24.65 17.64
C LYS A 18 -3.69 -24.04 17.78
N ARG A 19 -3.00 -24.32 18.89
CA ARG A 19 -1.63 -23.85 19.12
C ARG A 19 -0.67 -24.37 18.05
N LYS A 20 -0.72 -25.66 17.74
CA LYS A 20 0.13 -26.28 16.70
C LYS A 20 -0.15 -25.70 15.33
N PHE A 21 -1.41 -25.44 14.99
CA PHE A 21 -1.80 -24.75 13.76
C PHE A 21 -1.20 -23.35 13.69
N HIS A 22 -1.40 -22.50 14.70
CA HIS A 22 -0.83 -21.14 14.71
C HIS A 22 0.69 -21.15 14.62
N VAL A 23 1.37 -22.00 15.39
CA VAL A 23 2.83 -22.13 15.35
C VAL A 23 3.31 -22.54 13.95
N THR A 24 2.67 -23.54 13.33
CA THR A 24 3.03 -24.01 11.99
C THR A 24 2.77 -22.93 10.94
N THR A 25 1.64 -22.23 11.01
CA THR A 25 1.30 -21.12 10.11
C THR A 25 2.31 -19.99 10.24
N CYS A 26 2.67 -19.57 11.46
CA CYS A 26 3.71 -18.56 11.68
C CYS A 26 5.08 -19.02 11.15
N GLN A 27 5.46 -20.29 11.32
CA GLN A 27 6.71 -20.82 10.77
C GLN A 27 6.71 -20.81 9.23
N CYS A 28 5.59 -21.18 8.60
CA CYS A 28 5.43 -21.10 7.15
C CYS A 28 5.48 -19.66 6.66
N MET A 29 4.83 -18.72 7.35
CA MET A 29 4.88 -17.30 7.05
C MET A 29 6.31 -16.77 7.15
N LYS A 30 7.05 -17.08 8.23
CA LYS A 30 8.47 -16.71 8.36
C LYS A 30 9.31 -17.27 7.23
N LYS A 31 9.14 -18.55 6.86
CA LYS A 31 9.90 -19.15 5.75
C LYS A 31 9.61 -18.52 4.39
N LYS A 32 8.38 -18.05 4.17
CA LYS A 32 7.95 -17.39 2.93
C LYS A 32 8.18 -15.88 2.95
N PHE A 33 8.45 -15.29 4.12
CA PHE A 33 8.68 -13.87 4.25
C PHE A 33 10.00 -13.55 3.54
N PRO A 34 10.01 -12.59 2.60
CA PRO A 34 11.16 -12.36 1.76
C PRO A 34 12.17 -11.48 2.50
N TYR A 35 12.76 -12.01 3.58
CA TYR A 35 13.71 -11.28 4.43
C TYR A 35 14.95 -10.77 3.68
N ASN A 36 15.28 -11.41 2.55
CA ASN A 36 16.41 -11.06 1.70
C ASN A 36 15.97 -10.43 0.37
N ASP A 37 14.75 -9.88 0.32
CA ASP A 37 14.29 -9.16 -0.88
C ASP A 37 15.19 -7.93 -1.10
N PRO A 38 15.84 -7.79 -2.27
CA PRO A 38 16.70 -6.65 -2.55
C PRO A 38 15.97 -5.31 -2.44
N VAL A 39 14.69 -5.24 -2.83
CA VAL A 39 13.88 -4.02 -2.75
C VAL A 39 13.68 -3.64 -1.27
N LEU A 40 13.36 -4.60 -0.41
CA LEU A 40 13.19 -4.34 1.03
C LEU A 40 14.50 -3.90 1.69
N LEU A 41 15.62 -4.51 1.33
CA LEU A 41 16.94 -4.17 1.86
C LEU A 41 17.36 -2.76 1.43
N HIS A 42 17.17 -2.40 0.16
CA HIS A 42 17.47 -1.05 -0.31
C HIS A 42 16.50 -0.01 0.26
N ALA A 43 15.22 -0.35 0.48
CA ALA A 43 14.20 0.57 1.02
C ALA A 43 14.53 1.09 2.43
N GLU A 44 15.42 0.41 3.17
CA GLU A 44 15.93 0.88 4.46
C GLU A 44 16.58 2.27 4.39
N VAL A 45 17.00 2.72 3.20
CA VAL A 45 17.55 4.05 2.97
C VAL A 45 16.59 5.18 3.32
N ALA A 46 15.28 4.95 3.24
CA ALA A 46 14.27 5.90 3.69
C ALA A 46 14.18 5.99 5.23
N ASN A 47 14.80 5.07 5.98
CA ASN A 47 14.74 5.07 7.43
C ASN A 47 15.71 6.06 8.06
N ILE A 48 15.14 7.16 8.57
CA ILE A 48 15.90 8.26 9.18
C ILE A 48 16.79 7.82 10.34
N LYS A 49 16.36 6.81 11.13
CA LYS A 49 17.16 6.30 12.26
C LYS A 49 18.40 5.55 11.84
N ARG A 50 18.46 5.12 10.59
CA ARG A 50 19.58 4.36 10.02
C ARG A 50 20.36 5.17 9.00
N ARG A 51 20.12 6.49 8.91
CA ARG A 51 20.74 7.37 7.92
C ARG A 51 22.25 7.20 7.81
N GLU A 52 22.97 7.03 8.93
CA GLU A 52 24.43 6.89 8.95
C GLU A 52 24.94 5.51 8.48
N GLN A 53 24.05 4.52 8.43
CA GLN A 53 24.37 3.12 8.13
C GLN A 53 24.04 2.74 6.69
N VAL A 54 23.26 3.57 5.99
CA VAL A 54 22.77 3.30 4.64
C VAL A 54 23.67 3.96 3.61
N SER A 55 23.83 3.30 2.47
CA SER A 55 24.64 3.79 1.36
C SER A 55 23.78 4.49 0.31
N PHE A 56 24.37 5.47 -0.38
CA PHE A 56 23.76 6.12 -1.54
C PHE A 56 23.40 5.11 -2.65
N GLN A 57 24.10 3.98 -2.72
CA GLN A 57 23.80 2.89 -3.67
C GLN A 57 22.35 2.40 -3.57
N SER A 58 21.73 2.48 -2.39
CA SER A 58 20.32 2.14 -2.24
C SER A 58 19.39 3.16 -2.88
N VAL A 59 19.74 4.45 -2.90
CA VAL A 59 19.00 5.47 -3.64
C VAL A 59 19.18 5.25 -5.15
N GLU A 60 20.41 5.00 -5.59
CA GLU A 60 20.71 4.70 -7.01
C GLU A 60 19.95 3.47 -7.50
N TYR A 61 19.84 2.42 -6.68
CA TYR A 61 19.05 1.22 -7.00
C TYR A 61 17.61 1.60 -7.41
N PHE A 62 16.97 2.49 -6.66
CA PHE A 62 15.61 2.92 -6.94
C PHE A 62 15.51 3.89 -8.10
N VAL A 63 16.39 4.89 -8.20
CA VAL A 63 16.37 5.86 -9.31
C VAL A 63 16.62 5.18 -10.66
N ASN A 64 17.49 4.17 -10.69
CA ASN A 64 17.75 3.38 -11.88
C ASN A 64 16.56 2.50 -12.29
N GLN A 65 15.81 1.95 -11.32
CA GLN A 65 14.62 1.13 -11.60
C GLN A 65 13.36 1.95 -11.88
N PHE A 66 13.25 3.11 -11.25
CA PHE A 66 12.08 3.98 -11.32
C PHE A 66 12.54 5.42 -11.62
N PRO A 67 12.82 5.76 -12.89
CA PRO A 67 13.23 7.10 -13.29
C PRO A 67 12.23 8.20 -12.87
N ALA A 68 10.95 7.85 -12.72
CA ALA A 68 9.90 8.75 -12.29
C ALA A 68 9.97 9.15 -10.80
N LEU A 69 10.91 8.61 -10.01
CA LEU A 69 11.13 9.03 -8.62
C LEU A 69 11.70 10.45 -8.53
N LEU A 70 12.37 10.92 -9.58
CA LEU A 70 12.83 12.29 -9.67
C LEU A 70 11.78 13.12 -10.45
N PRO A 71 11.35 14.28 -9.91
CA PRO A 71 10.27 15.07 -10.49
C PRO A 71 10.60 15.65 -11.88
N THR A 72 11.88 15.74 -12.22
CA THR A 72 12.37 16.07 -13.56
C THR A 72 12.53 14.76 -14.34
N CYS A 73 11.74 14.57 -15.40
CA CYS A 73 11.69 13.36 -16.24
C CYS A 73 12.99 12.98 -16.97
N GLU A 74 14.13 13.52 -16.56
CA GLU A 74 15.45 13.26 -17.14
C GLU A 74 16.40 12.94 -15.97
N ASN A 75 16.78 11.67 -15.83
CA ASN A 75 17.88 11.24 -14.96
C ASN A 75 19.20 11.77 -15.53
N THR A 76 19.42 13.09 -15.46
CA THR A 76 20.68 13.68 -15.89
C THR A 76 21.76 13.40 -14.84
N PRO A 77 23.03 13.25 -15.24
CA PRO A 77 24.13 13.09 -14.30
C PRO A 77 24.16 14.20 -13.23
N GLU A 78 23.81 15.43 -13.62
CA GLU A 78 23.78 16.59 -12.73
C GLU A 78 22.75 16.45 -11.59
N GLN A 79 21.58 15.86 -11.86
CA GLN A 79 20.55 15.63 -10.84
C GLN A 79 20.92 14.50 -9.88
N LEU A 80 21.61 13.47 -10.37
CA LEU A 80 22.14 12.41 -9.51
C LEU A 80 23.26 12.95 -8.61
N ASP A 81 24.13 13.81 -9.14
CA ASP A 81 25.16 14.49 -8.35
C ASP A 81 24.54 15.41 -7.29
N GLU A 82 23.50 16.18 -7.64
CA GLU A 82 22.75 17.00 -6.69
C GLU A 82 22.12 16.15 -5.57
N LEU A 83 21.42 15.08 -5.96
CA LEU A 83 20.81 14.13 -5.02
C LEU A 83 21.86 13.49 -4.10
N GLN A 84 23.01 13.11 -4.64
CA GLN A 84 24.10 12.52 -3.85
C GLN A 84 24.67 13.51 -2.84
N ASN A 85 24.94 14.73 -3.27
CA ASN A 85 25.44 15.79 -2.39
C ASN A 85 24.44 16.10 -1.27
N GLU A 86 23.16 16.24 -1.62
CA GLU A 86 22.10 16.49 -0.67
C GLU A 86 21.93 15.33 0.33
N PHE A 87 22.02 14.09 -0.15
CA PHE A 87 21.99 12.90 0.69
C PHE A 87 23.15 12.87 1.70
N PHE A 88 24.36 13.22 1.29
CA PHE A 88 25.50 13.28 2.21
C PHE A 88 25.33 14.36 3.28
N LEU A 89 24.82 15.54 2.90
CA LEU A 89 24.51 16.61 3.87
C LEU A 89 23.45 16.18 4.87
N TYR A 90 22.45 15.43 4.41
CA TYR A 90 21.42 14.85 5.26
C TYR A 90 22.00 13.83 6.27
N GLN A 91 22.94 12.97 5.86
CA GLN A 91 23.48 11.93 6.75
C GLN A 91 24.20 12.52 7.98
N VAL A 92 24.90 13.65 7.80
CA VAL A 92 25.71 14.30 8.84
C VAL A 92 24.97 15.38 9.62
N ASP A 93 23.69 15.62 9.34
CA ASP A 93 22.93 16.68 9.97
C ASP A 93 22.46 16.31 11.38
N SER A 94 23.11 16.90 12.38
CA SER A 94 22.80 16.71 13.79
C SER A 94 21.42 17.23 14.21
N GLU A 95 20.80 18.15 13.44
CA GLU A 95 19.45 18.65 13.76
C GLU A 95 18.41 17.53 13.67
N ILE A 96 18.66 16.52 12.83
CA ILE A 96 17.78 15.37 12.60
C ILE A 96 17.66 14.49 13.84
N ASP A 97 18.70 14.40 14.68
CA ASP A 97 18.66 13.60 15.90
C ASP A 97 17.64 14.11 16.93
N THR A 98 17.32 15.40 16.85
CA THR A 98 16.32 16.04 17.72
C THR A 98 14.90 15.91 17.18
N MET A 99 14.73 15.38 15.96
CA MET A 99 13.44 15.27 15.29
C MET A 99 12.59 14.14 15.88
N SER A 100 11.60 14.49 16.69
CA SER A 100 10.61 13.54 17.20
C SER A 100 9.41 13.44 16.24
N VAL A 101 9.44 12.45 15.34
CA VAL A 101 8.32 12.16 14.44
C VAL A 101 7.96 10.67 14.49
N HIS A 102 6.68 10.37 14.72
CA HIS A 102 6.15 9.00 14.81
C HIS A 102 6.04 8.31 13.43
N ARG A 103 5.91 9.10 12.36
CA ARG A 103 5.68 8.62 10.99
C ARG A 103 6.80 9.07 10.05
N ILE A 104 7.40 8.10 9.37
CA ILE A 104 8.56 8.30 8.50
C ILE A 104 8.25 9.21 7.30
N ASP A 105 7.07 9.07 6.71
CA ASP A 105 6.59 9.89 5.60
C ASP A 105 6.43 11.36 6.00
N HIS A 106 5.85 11.61 7.17
CA HIS A 106 5.76 12.98 7.71
C HIS A 106 7.12 13.60 7.99
N ALA A 107 8.09 12.80 8.45
CA ALA A 107 9.42 13.30 8.72
C ALA A 107 10.12 13.73 7.41
N TRP A 108 9.98 12.96 6.33
CA TRP A 108 10.49 13.35 5.01
C TRP A 108 9.80 14.60 4.44
N VAL A 109 8.51 14.80 4.71
CA VAL A 109 7.80 16.05 4.35
C VAL A 109 8.38 17.26 5.10
N ILE A 110 8.77 17.10 6.37
CA ILE A 110 9.43 18.17 7.13
C ILE A 110 10.82 18.45 6.56
N LEU A 111 11.60 17.39 6.30
CA LEU A 111 12.94 17.46 5.73
C LEU A 111 12.95 18.06 4.33
N ASN A 112 11.86 17.95 3.56
CA ASN A 112 11.76 18.46 2.19
C ASN A 112 12.06 19.96 2.10
N LYS A 113 11.83 20.72 3.18
CA LYS A 113 12.17 22.14 3.26
C LYS A 113 13.68 22.43 3.17
N LYS A 114 14.52 21.48 3.58
CA LYS A 114 15.99 21.60 3.64
C LYS A 114 16.67 20.68 2.64
N TYR A 115 16.10 19.50 2.42
CA TYR A 115 16.59 18.42 1.57
C TYR A 115 15.50 18.04 0.58
N LYS A 116 15.27 18.90 -0.42
CA LYS A 116 14.13 18.75 -1.33
C LYS A 116 14.28 17.50 -2.20
N VAL A 117 15.41 17.34 -2.88
CA VAL A 117 15.60 16.29 -3.89
C VAL A 117 15.65 14.91 -3.24
N SER A 118 16.33 14.80 -2.10
CA SER A 118 16.39 13.59 -1.28
C SER A 118 15.02 13.27 -0.72
N SER A 119 14.29 14.24 -0.17
CA SER A 119 12.95 13.98 0.35
C SER A 119 11.98 13.52 -0.74
N ASP A 120 12.03 14.13 -1.94
CA ASP A 120 11.19 13.72 -3.07
C ASP A 120 11.47 12.25 -3.45
N ALA A 121 12.75 11.88 -3.56
CA ALA A 121 13.17 10.50 -3.81
C ALA A 121 12.72 9.53 -2.71
N MET A 122 12.90 9.88 -1.44
CA MET A 122 12.54 9.01 -0.31
C MET A 122 11.03 8.85 -0.15
N LEU A 123 10.26 9.91 -0.35
CA LEU A 123 8.80 9.85 -0.39
C LEU A 123 8.33 8.96 -1.54
N GLY A 124 8.97 9.03 -2.70
CA GLY A 124 8.71 8.13 -3.80
C GLY A 124 9.00 6.66 -3.45
N ILE A 125 10.16 6.38 -2.82
CA ILE A 125 10.53 5.03 -2.36
C ILE A 125 9.49 4.47 -1.38
N LEU A 126 8.98 5.30 -0.45
CA LEU A 126 7.97 4.89 0.52
C LEU A 126 6.60 4.54 -0.10
N VAL A 127 6.34 4.96 -1.34
CA VAL A 127 5.11 4.67 -2.09
C VAL A 127 5.29 3.44 -3.00
N ILE A 128 6.52 2.96 -3.20
CA ILE A 128 6.76 1.72 -3.95
C ILE A 128 6.12 0.57 -3.17
N LEU A 129 5.14 -0.08 -3.79
CA LEU A 129 4.44 -1.20 -3.19
C LEU A 129 5.41 -2.36 -2.96
N HIS A 130 5.79 -2.57 -1.71
CA HIS A 130 6.66 -3.69 -1.32
C HIS A 130 5.89 -5.00 -1.08
N SER A 131 4.56 -4.98 -1.27
CA SER A 131 3.70 -6.15 -1.11
C SER A 131 2.59 -6.12 -2.16
N ASN A 132 2.37 -7.25 -2.82
CA ASN A 132 1.25 -7.43 -3.74
C ASN A 132 -0.10 -7.54 -3.02
N ALA A 133 -0.16 -7.51 -1.68
CA ALA A 133 -1.40 -7.72 -0.93
C ALA A 133 -2.51 -6.69 -1.26
N ASP A 134 -2.14 -5.44 -1.52
CA ASP A 134 -3.10 -4.42 -1.95
C ASP A 134 -3.60 -4.70 -3.38
N CYS A 135 -2.72 -5.13 -4.27
CA CYS A 135 -3.12 -5.60 -5.61
C CYS A 135 -4.01 -6.84 -5.51
N ASP A 136 -3.70 -7.82 -4.66
CA ASP A 136 -4.50 -9.02 -4.43
C ASP A 136 -5.88 -8.67 -3.87
N ARG A 137 -5.97 -7.66 -3.01
CA ARG A 137 -7.25 -7.13 -2.55
C ARG A 137 -8.06 -6.54 -3.70
N VAL A 138 -7.43 -5.74 -4.57
CA VAL A 138 -8.09 -5.20 -5.77
C VAL A 138 -8.52 -6.33 -6.71
N PHE A 139 -7.66 -7.32 -6.97
CA PHE A 139 -7.98 -8.49 -7.78
C PHE A 139 -9.13 -9.31 -7.20
N SER A 140 -9.19 -9.50 -5.88
CA SER A 140 -10.31 -10.15 -5.21
C SER A 140 -11.64 -9.39 -5.42
N ILE A 141 -11.60 -8.05 -5.37
CA ILE A 141 -12.76 -7.20 -5.70
C ILE A 141 -13.16 -7.38 -7.16
N VAL A 142 -12.18 -7.41 -8.09
CA VAL A 142 -12.42 -7.66 -9.52
C VAL A 142 -13.07 -9.02 -9.72
N THR A 143 -12.46 -10.10 -9.24
CA THR A 143 -12.97 -11.46 -9.36
C THR A 143 -14.39 -11.54 -8.84
N LYS A 144 -14.68 -10.99 -7.66
CA LYS A 144 -16.04 -10.96 -7.11
C LYS A 144 -17.05 -10.26 -8.03
N ASN A 145 -16.69 -9.12 -8.62
CA ASN A 145 -17.62 -8.39 -9.50
C ASN A 145 -17.79 -9.08 -10.86
N GLN A 146 -16.72 -9.68 -11.39
CA GLN A 146 -16.73 -10.32 -12.71
C GLN A 146 -17.35 -11.73 -12.70
N THR A 147 -17.16 -12.51 -11.64
CA THR A 147 -17.63 -13.92 -11.61
C THR A 147 -18.89 -14.14 -10.80
N ALA A 148 -19.10 -13.39 -9.70
CA ALA A 148 -20.20 -13.66 -8.77
C ALA A 148 -21.42 -12.74 -8.94
N PHE A 149 -21.26 -11.56 -9.57
CA PHE A 149 -22.36 -10.58 -9.67
C PHE A 149 -22.76 -10.25 -11.12
N CYS A 150 -21.82 -10.15 -12.08
CA CYS A 150 -22.14 -9.93 -13.50
C CYS A 150 -21.02 -10.45 -14.42
N SER A 151 -21.22 -11.61 -15.08
CA SER A 151 -20.26 -12.18 -16.04
C SER A 151 -20.09 -11.36 -17.33
N ASN A 152 -20.93 -10.36 -17.56
CA ASN A 152 -20.96 -9.57 -18.80
C ASN A 152 -20.80 -8.06 -18.58
N MET A 153 -20.10 -7.65 -17.51
CA MET A 153 -19.82 -6.24 -17.24
C MET A 153 -18.71 -5.73 -18.17
N SER A 154 -18.93 -4.59 -18.82
CA SER A 154 -17.91 -3.97 -19.69
C SER A 154 -16.70 -3.51 -18.88
N LEU A 155 -15.53 -3.51 -19.52
CA LEU A 155 -14.27 -3.12 -18.89
C LEU A 155 -14.30 -1.68 -18.35
N GLN A 156 -14.89 -0.74 -19.10
CA GLN A 156 -15.03 0.67 -18.68
C GLN A 156 -15.89 0.83 -17.43
N LEU A 157 -16.96 0.03 -17.31
CA LEU A 157 -17.82 0.06 -16.13
C LEU A 157 -17.13 -0.59 -14.92
N LEU A 158 -16.39 -1.68 -15.14
CA LEU A 158 -15.58 -2.32 -14.12
C LEU A 158 -14.52 -1.34 -13.56
N GLU A 159 -13.80 -0.64 -14.42
CA GLU A 159 -12.80 0.36 -14.03
C GLU A 159 -13.43 1.48 -13.18
N SER A 160 -14.52 2.08 -13.67
CA SER A 160 -15.26 3.13 -12.94
C SER A 160 -15.76 2.66 -11.58
N LEU A 161 -16.23 1.41 -11.49
CA LEU A 161 -16.67 0.79 -10.25
C LEU A 161 -15.51 0.56 -9.27
N LEU A 162 -14.37 0.10 -9.77
CA LEU A 162 -13.18 -0.12 -8.95
C LEU A 162 -12.65 1.18 -8.37
N ILE A 163 -12.50 2.23 -9.19
CA ILE A 163 -12.11 3.57 -8.73
C ILE A 163 -13.03 4.03 -7.60
N LYS A 164 -14.35 3.88 -7.79
CA LYS A 164 -15.33 4.27 -6.77
C LYS A 164 -15.24 3.42 -5.51
N LYS A 165 -15.00 2.11 -5.61
CA LYS A 165 -14.90 1.20 -4.45
C LYS A 165 -13.59 1.37 -3.68
N ILE A 166 -12.49 1.62 -4.36
CA ILE A 166 -11.16 1.78 -3.74
C ILE A 166 -11.10 3.12 -3.01
N ASN A 167 -11.62 4.19 -3.62
CA ASN A 167 -11.56 5.54 -3.08
C ASN A 167 -12.68 5.85 -2.07
N ASN A 168 -13.70 5.00 -1.97
CA ASN A 168 -14.79 5.19 -1.01
C ASN A 168 -14.57 4.33 0.24
N HIS A 169 -14.10 4.96 1.31
CA HIS A 169 -13.91 4.32 2.61
C HIS A 169 -15.17 4.35 3.51
N GLY A 170 -16.24 5.02 3.06
CA GLY A 170 -17.51 5.13 3.79
C GLY A 170 -18.52 4.03 3.45
N VAL A 171 -19.51 3.85 4.33
CA VAL A 171 -20.65 2.95 4.14
C VAL A 171 -21.57 3.47 3.01
N CYS A 172 -22.00 2.58 2.11
CA CYS A 172 -22.65 3.00 0.85
C CYS A 172 -23.96 3.77 1.05
N TYR A 173 -24.68 3.55 2.15
CA TYR A 173 -25.96 4.20 2.43
C TYR A 173 -25.80 5.64 2.93
N GLU A 174 -24.59 6.06 3.28
CA GLU A 174 -24.29 7.45 3.66
C GLU A 174 -23.84 8.29 2.46
N GLN A 175 -23.64 7.66 1.29
CA GLN A 175 -23.26 8.39 0.08
C GLN A 175 -24.41 9.26 -0.41
N LYS A 176 -24.21 10.58 -0.36
CA LYS A 176 -25.10 11.54 -1.00
C LYS A 176 -24.81 11.57 -2.50
N HIS A 177 -25.81 11.21 -3.30
CA HIS A 177 -25.77 11.35 -4.75
C HIS A 177 -26.45 12.66 -5.17
N LEU A 178 -26.06 13.18 -6.34
CA LEU A 178 -26.70 14.36 -6.91
C LEU A 178 -28.17 14.04 -7.22
N GLU A 179 -29.10 14.92 -6.84
CA GLU A 179 -30.54 14.74 -7.08
C GLU A 179 -30.87 14.53 -8.56
N ASP A 180 -30.18 15.24 -9.45
CA ASP A 180 -30.40 15.12 -10.90
C ASP A 180 -29.95 13.75 -11.44
N LEU A 181 -28.89 13.18 -10.87
CA LEU A 181 -28.44 11.82 -11.18
C LEU A 181 -29.48 10.79 -10.73
N LEU A 182 -30.05 10.96 -9.53
CA LEU A 182 -31.10 10.08 -9.02
C LEU A 182 -32.37 10.16 -9.87
N LYS A 183 -32.76 11.36 -10.32
CA LYS A 183 -33.90 11.55 -11.22
C LYS A 183 -33.65 10.89 -12.59
N ALA A 184 -32.47 11.09 -13.17
CA ALA A 184 -32.11 10.49 -14.45
C ALA A 184 -32.08 8.95 -14.36
N ALA A 185 -31.49 8.40 -13.30
CA ALA A 185 -31.45 6.95 -13.07
C ALA A 185 -32.86 6.37 -12.92
N LYS A 186 -33.71 6.98 -12.08
CA LYS A 186 -35.12 6.56 -11.90
C LYS A 186 -35.89 6.59 -13.22
N LYS A 187 -35.69 7.63 -14.03
CA LYS A 187 -36.32 7.76 -15.35
C LYS A 187 -35.89 6.65 -16.31
N ALA A 188 -34.59 6.31 -16.34
CA ALA A 188 -34.06 5.23 -17.16
C ALA A 188 -34.57 3.85 -16.72
N THR A 189 -34.66 3.58 -15.42
CA THR A 189 -35.23 2.32 -14.90
C THR A 189 -36.71 2.20 -15.23
N TYR A 190 -37.45 3.31 -15.15
CA TYR A 190 -38.87 3.33 -15.49
C TYR A 190 -39.10 3.07 -16.98
N ALA A 191 -38.28 3.65 -17.87
CA ALA A 191 -38.35 3.38 -19.30
C ALA A 191 -38.09 1.89 -19.61
N ALA A 192 -37.02 1.31 -19.04
CA ALA A 192 -36.68 -0.09 -19.25
C ALA A 192 -37.73 -1.10 -18.72
N LEU A 193 -38.56 -0.71 -17.75
CA LEU A 193 -39.65 -1.54 -17.21
C LEU A 193 -40.95 -1.43 -18.02
N HIS A 194 -41.04 -0.46 -18.94
CA HIS A 194 -42.24 -0.17 -19.73
C HIS A 194 -42.02 -0.29 -21.25
N ASP A 195 -40.82 -0.70 -21.68
CA ASP A 195 -40.47 -0.99 -23.08
C ASP A 195 -40.54 -2.51 -23.41
N ASP A 196 -41.21 -3.31 -22.58
CA ASP A 196 -41.69 -4.68 -22.90
C ASP A 196 -43.18 -4.69 -23.28
#